data_AF-X1EGX7-F1
#
_entry.id   AF-X1EGX7-F1
#
_cell.length_a   1.000
_cell.length_b   1.000
_cell.length_c   1.000
_cell.angle_alpha   90.00
_cell.angle_beta   90.00
_cell.angle_gamma   90.00
#
_symmetry.space_group_name_H-M   'P 1'
#
loop_
_entity.id
_entity.type
_entity.pdbx_description
1 polymer ?
#
loop_
_entity_poly.entity_id
_entity_poly.type
_entity_poly.pdbx_seq_one_letter_code
_entity_poly.pdbx_strand_id
1 'polypeptide(L)' 'YDALPENMKKYIRTIENILSHKISIISIGPERTETIQLEKIFS' A
#
# COMPACT_ATOMS: atom_id res chain seq x y z
N TYR A 1 -4.34 -3.08 5.21
CA TYR A 1 -2.87 -3.06 5.43
C TYR A 1 -2.44 -3.97 6.57
N ASP A 2 -3.14 -3.96 7.70
CA ASP A 2 -2.73 -4.73 8.90
C ASP A 2 -2.68 -6.24 8.68
N ALA A 3 -3.60 -6.78 7.88
CA ALA A 3 -3.65 -8.19 7.49
C ALA A 3 -2.52 -8.62 6.53
N LEU A 4 -1.71 -7.68 6.00
CA LEU A 4 -0.61 -8.05 5.11
C LEU A 4 0.50 -8.76 5.88
N PRO A 5 1.16 -9.76 5.25
CA PRO A 5 2.38 -10.35 5.77
C PRO A 5 3.47 -9.31 6.05
N GLU A 6 4.28 -9.54 7.10
CA GLU A 6 5.29 -8.57 7.53
C GLU A 6 6.38 -8.31 6.47
N ASN A 7 6.75 -9.33 5.69
CA ASN A 7 7.69 -9.17 4.58
C ASN A 7 7.14 -8.23 3.49
N MET A 8 5.84 -8.27 3.21
CA MET A 8 5.20 -7.37 2.25
C MET A 8 5.21 -5.92 2.77
N LYS A 9 4.92 -5.70 4.05
CA LYS A 9 5.02 -4.37 4.68
C LYS A 9 6.44 -3.82 4.60
N LYS A 10 7.46 -4.66 4.84
CA LYS A 10 8.87 -4.28 4.67
C LYS A 10 9.20 -3.88 3.23
N TYR A 11 8.73 -4.65 2.26
CA TYR A 11 8.93 -4.33 0.84
C TYR A 11 8.33 -2.97 0.46
N ILE A 12 7.09 -2.71 0.89
CA ILE A 12 6.41 -1.41 0.68
C ILE A 12 7.22 -0.27 1.30
N ARG A 13 7.68 -0.41 2.55
CA ARG A 13 8.52 0.60 3.23
C ARG A 13 9.84 0.84 2.49
N THR A 14 10.46 -0.20 1.95
CA THR A 14 11.68 -0.06 1.15
C THR A 14 11.43 0.79 -0.10
N ILE A 15 10.31 0.56 -0.80
CA ILE A 15 9.94 1.37 -1.97
C ILE A 15 9.72 2.84 -1.56
N GLU A 16 8.97 3.10 -0.49
CA GLU A 16 8.76 4.47 0.00
C GLU A 16 10.08 5.19 0.28
N ASN A 17 11.05 4.49 0.91
CA ASN A 17 12.35 5.06 1.23
C ASN A 17 13.17 5.36 -0.03
N ILE A 18 13.20 4.44 -1.01
CA ILE A 18 13.91 4.63 -2.28
C ILE A 18 13.36 5.83 -3.04
N LEU A 19 12.03 5.94 -3.10
CA LEU A 19 11.36 7.00 -3.83
C LEU A 19 11.26 8.30 -3.04
N SER A 20 11.49 8.27 -1.72
CA SER A 20 11.23 9.39 -0.80
C SER A 20 9.79 9.93 -0.88
N HIS A 21 8.82 9.06 -1.18
CA HIS A 21 7.40 9.40 -1.31
C HIS A 21 6.53 8.32 -0.64
N LYS A 22 5.35 8.73 -0.15
CA LYS A 22 4.37 7.83 0.46
C LYS A 22 3.53 7.10 -0.58
N ILE A 23 3.23 5.83 -0.30
CA ILE A 23 2.30 5.03 -1.09
C ILE A 23 0.91 5.19 -0.47
N SER A 24 -0.03 5.72 -1.24
CA SER A 24 -1.40 5.99 -0.74
C SER A 24 -2.42 4.90 -1.13
N ILE A 25 -2.15 4.11 -2.18
CA ILE A 25 -3.02 3.02 -2.67
C ILE A 25 -2.19 1.81 -3.09
N ILE A 26 -2.66 0.60 -2.78
CA ILE A 26 -2.08 -0.67 -3.22
C ILE A 26 -3.18 -1.55 -3.80
N SER A 27 -3.12 -1.88 -5.08
CA SER A 27 -3.98 -2.90 -5.69
C SER A 27 -3.36 -4.28 -5.50
N ILE A 28 -4.14 -5.23 -4.96
CA ILE A 28 -3.70 -6.60 -4.65
C ILE A 28 -4.42 -7.66 -5.48
N GLY A 29 -5.31 -7.25 -6.38
CA GLY A 29 -6.09 -8.14 -7.24
C GLY A 29 -6.88 -7.38 -8.31
N PRO A 30 -7.56 -8.11 -9.22
CA PRO A 30 -8.34 -7.51 -10.30
C PRO A 30 -9.63 -6.81 -9.83
N GLU A 31 -10.19 -7.20 -8.69
CA GLU A 31 -11.46 -6.63 -8.21
C GLU A 31 -11.28 -5.27 -7.54
N ARG A 32 -12.28 -4.40 -7.65
CA ARG A 32 -12.23 -3.06 -7.03
C ARG A 32 -12.08 -3.10 -5.52
N THR A 33 -12.63 -4.13 -4.88
CA THR A 33 -12.54 -4.34 -3.43
C THR A 33 -11.17 -4.87 -3.00
N GLU A 34 -10.36 -5.38 -3.93
CA GLU A 34 -9.00 -5.86 -3.70
C GLU A 34 -7.99 -4.70 -3.77
N THR A 35 -8.33 -3.59 -3.12
CA THR A 35 -7.51 -2.39 -3.05
C THR A 35 -7.36 -1.95 -1.60
N ILE A 36 -6.12 -1.73 -1.16
CA ILE A 36 -5.80 -1.18 0.14
C ILE A 36 -5.56 0.31 -0.02
N GLN A 37 -6.42 1.11 0.58
CA GLN A 37 -6.26 2.55 0.68
C GLN A 37 -5.60 2.91 2.01
N LEU A 38 -4.41 3.51 1.97
CA LEU A 38 -3.62 3.87 3.15
C LEU A 38 -3.92 5.28 3.64
N GLU A 39 -4.29 6.17 2.73
CA GLU A 39 -4.70 7.54 3.02
C GLU A 39 -6.04 7.82 2.37
N LYS A 40 -6.88 8.65 3.00
CA LYS A 40 -8.16 9.05 2.42
C LYS A 40 -7.90 10.12 1.34
N ILE A 41 -7.94 9.72 0.07
CA ILE A 41 -7.54 10.55 -1.07
C ILE A 41 -8.71 11.42 -1.59
N PHE A 42 -9.95 11.03 -1.28
CA PHE A 42 -11.14 11.77 -1.70
C PHE A 42 -11.97 12.18 -0.47
N SER A 43 -12.38 13.45 -0.44
CA SER A 43 -13.20 14.11 0.59
C SER A 43 -14.68 14.10 0.24
#